data_AF-A0A4Q6ATP4-F1
#
_entry.id   AF-A0A4Q6ATP4-F1
#
_cell.length_a   1.000
_cell.length_b   1.000
_cell.length_c   1.000
_cell.angle_alpha   90.00
_cell.angle_beta   90.00
_cell.angle_gamma   90.00
#
_symmetry.space_group_name_H-M   'P 1'
#
loop_
_entity.id
_entity.type
_entity.pdbx_description
1 polymer ?
#
loop_
_entity_poly.entity_id
_entity_poly.type
_entity_poly.pdbx_seq_one_letter_code
_entity_poly.pdbx_strand_id
1 'polypeptide(L)'
;MRKLFLAFALCSSLFSFSQTHQDSLRFLQQVAGLYDLDFTEAEVDSFQRNLLNMKSLYVQLHKELPKNDIAFPFAFNPAPYGFAVPKAQQKIAWQLPVNTALPRNKNDLVFYSVTQLASLIKNKKITSVELTQFFIERLKKWGDTLEAVITLTEDLAMEEARAADAEIKKGLYRGPLHGIPYGLKDLFAVKGYKTTWGAMPYKDQVIDE
;
A
#
# COMPACT_ATOMS: atom_id res chain seq x y z
N MET A 1 -41.91 33.99 46.97
CA MET A 1 -42.28 33.28 45.71
C MET A 1 -41.51 33.73 44.45
N ARG A 2 -40.93 34.94 44.38
CA ARG A 2 -40.13 35.39 43.21
C ARG A 2 -38.69 34.82 43.09
N LYS A 3 -38.10 34.34 44.19
CA LYS A 3 -36.74 33.77 44.19
C LYS A 3 -36.67 32.28 43.79
N LEU A 4 -37.80 31.57 43.81
CA LEU A 4 -37.86 30.15 43.42
C LEU A 4 -38.00 29.96 41.91
N PHE A 5 -38.64 30.91 41.21
CA PHE A 5 -38.76 30.88 39.74
C PHE A 5 -37.45 31.22 39.00
N LEU A 6 -36.58 32.06 39.60
CA LEU A 6 -35.28 32.38 38.99
C LEU A 6 -34.29 31.19 39.02
N ALA A 7 -34.41 30.31 40.01
CA ALA A 7 -33.57 29.10 40.09
C ALA A 7 -33.96 28.04 39.05
N PHE A 8 -35.24 27.97 38.68
CA PHE A 8 -35.71 27.03 37.66
C PHE A 8 -35.38 27.49 36.22
N ALA A 9 -35.33 28.81 35.99
CA ALA A 9 -34.92 29.39 34.72
C ALA A 9 -33.40 29.32 34.47
N LEU A 10 -32.57 29.18 35.52
CA LEU A 10 -31.11 29.05 35.37
C LEU A 10 -30.65 27.59 35.15
N CYS A 11 -31.48 26.60 35.47
CA CYS A 11 -31.18 25.18 35.24
C CYS A 11 -31.53 24.69 33.84
N SER A 12 -32.31 25.44 33.05
CA SER A 12 -32.71 25.06 31.69
C SER A 12 -31.72 25.48 30.60
N SER A 13 -30.70 26.30 30.93
CA SER A 13 -29.67 26.78 30.00
C SER A 13 -28.32 26.06 30.14
N LEU A 14 -28.25 24.97 30.92
CA LEU A 14 -27.04 24.16 31.09
C LEU A 14 -27.14 22.81 30.35
N PHE A 15 -27.84 22.77 29.21
CA PHE A 15 -27.52 21.76 28.21
C PHE A 15 -26.25 22.21 27.49
N SER A 16 -25.11 21.97 28.13
CA SER A 16 -23.86 21.81 27.39
C SER A 16 -24.09 20.66 26.43
N PHE A 17 -24.45 20.98 25.18
CA PHE A 17 -24.42 20.01 24.09
C PHE A 17 -22.96 19.59 23.91
N SER A 18 -22.54 18.61 24.70
CA SER A 18 -21.33 17.86 24.41
C SER A 18 -21.52 17.29 23.02
N GLN A 19 -20.65 17.66 22.09
CA GLN A 19 -20.66 17.11 20.74
C GLN A 19 -20.73 15.58 20.85
N THR A 20 -21.80 15.00 20.34
CA THR A 20 -21.92 13.55 20.32
C THR A 20 -21.11 12.98 19.15
N HIS A 21 -20.89 11.68 19.18
CA HIS A 21 -20.34 10.96 18.05
C HIS A 21 -21.17 11.22 16.77
N GLN A 22 -22.50 11.17 16.89
CA GLN A 22 -23.43 11.40 15.78
C GLN A 22 -23.35 12.82 15.22
N ASP A 23 -23.17 13.82 16.10
CA ASP A 23 -22.98 15.21 15.66
C ASP A 23 -21.67 15.36 14.87
N SER A 24 -20.63 14.62 15.26
CA SER A 24 -19.36 14.60 14.53
C SER A 24 -19.50 13.97 13.16
N LEU A 25 -20.19 12.83 13.04
CA LEU A 25 -20.45 12.17 11.76
C LEU A 25 -21.24 13.08 10.82
N ARG A 26 -22.32 13.69 11.31
CA ARG A 26 -23.14 14.62 10.52
C ARG A 26 -22.33 15.82 10.05
N PHE A 27 -21.52 16.41 10.94
CA PHE A 27 -20.65 17.54 10.57
C PHE A 27 -19.64 17.13 9.49
N LEU A 28 -18.99 15.99 9.64
CA LEU A 28 -18.01 15.50 8.67
C LEU A 28 -18.65 15.21 7.30
N GLN A 29 -19.86 14.66 7.26
CA GLN A 29 -20.62 14.50 6.00
C GLN A 29 -20.92 15.85 5.35
N GLN A 30 -21.36 16.85 6.12
CA GLN A 30 -21.60 18.20 5.60
C GLN A 30 -20.32 18.85 5.04
N VAL A 31 -19.19 18.68 5.73
CA VAL A 31 -17.89 19.20 5.26
C VAL A 31 -17.43 18.47 4.00
N ALA A 32 -17.58 17.14 3.92
CA ALA A 32 -17.26 16.37 2.72
C ALA A 32 -18.04 16.88 1.50
N GLY A 33 -19.32 17.21 1.68
CA GLY A 33 -20.15 17.83 0.65
C GLY A 33 -19.65 19.19 0.14
N LEU A 34 -18.85 19.94 0.91
CA LEU A 34 -18.22 21.18 0.43
C LEU A 34 -17.09 20.93 -0.58
N TYR A 35 -16.61 19.69 -0.69
CA TYR A 35 -15.56 19.25 -1.61
C TYR A 35 -16.11 18.32 -2.71
N ASP A 36 -17.42 18.32 -2.93
CA ASP A 36 -18.10 17.42 -3.87
C ASP A 36 -17.87 15.92 -3.57
N LEU A 37 -17.63 15.57 -2.29
CA LEU A 37 -17.51 14.19 -1.83
C LEU A 37 -18.80 13.74 -1.15
N ASP A 38 -19.26 12.53 -1.48
CA ASP A 38 -20.43 11.90 -0.87
C ASP A 38 -20.03 10.58 -0.21
N PHE A 39 -20.14 10.53 1.12
CA PHE A 39 -19.76 9.38 1.93
C PHE A 39 -20.93 8.92 2.79
N THR A 40 -21.12 7.61 2.85
CA THR A 40 -22.03 6.98 3.80
C THR A 40 -21.57 7.24 5.24
N GLU A 41 -22.50 7.12 6.18
CA GLU A 41 -22.20 7.35 7.61
C GLU A 41 -21.09 6.41 8.12
N ALA A 42 -21.09 5.15 7.67
CA ALA A 42 -20.06 4.17 8.02
C ALA A 42 -18.68 4.52 7.44
N GLU A 43 -18.63 5.10 6.24
CA GLU A 43 -17.37 5.55 5.65
C GLU A 43 -16.82 6.76 6.41
N VAL A 44 -17.68 7.74 6.76
CA VAL A 44 -17.29 8.89 7.58
C VAL A 44 -16.80 8.48 8.96
N ASP A 45 -17.47 7.51 9.59
CA ASP A 45 -17.05 6.93 10.86
C ASP A 45 -15.62 6.36 10.78
N SER A 46 -15.33 5.62 9.71
CA SER A 46 -14.01 5.02 9.49
C SER A 46 -12.87 6.06 9.43
N PHE A 47 -13.16 7.29 8.99
CA PHE A 47 -12.17 8.38 8.90
C PHE A 47 -11.96 9.16 10.20
N GLN A 48 -12.91 9.09 11.13
CA GLN A 48 -12.94 9.97 12.31
C GLN A 48 -11.64 9.89 13.13
N ARG A 49 -11.12 8.68 13.35
CA ARG A 49 -9.87 8.48 14.09
C ARG A 49 -8.69 9.19 13.42
N ASN A 50 -8.57 9.09 12.10
CA ASN A 50 -7.48 9.71 11.37
C ASN A 50 -7.59 11.24 11.41
N LEU A 51 -8.80 11.78 11.25
CA LEU A 51 -9.05 13.22 11.35
C LEU A 51 -8.70 13.77 12.74
N LEU A 52 -9.03 13.05 13.81
CA LEU A 52 -8.66 13.42 15.17
C LEU A 52 -7.13 13.37 15.37
N ASN A 53 -6.46 12.37 14.82
CA ASN A 53 -5.00 12.27 14.85
C ASN A 53 -4.34 13.45 14.09
N MET A 54 -4.83 13.77 12.90
CA MET A 54 -4.35 14.92 12.11
C MET A 54 -4.59 16.24 12.82
N LYS A 55 -5.77 16.43 13.44
CA LYS A 55 -6.05 17.61 14.27
C LYS A 55 -5.04 17.73 15.42
N SER A 56 -4.76 16.63 16.12
CA SER A 56 -3.78 16.61 17.21
C SER A 56 -2.38 16.97 16.69
N LEU A 57 -1.98 16.40 15.56
CA LEU A 57 -0.71 16.70 14.89
C LEU A 57 -0.60 18.19 14.54
N TYR A 58 -1.61 18.78 13.89
CA TYR A 58 -1.59 20.21 13.53
C TYR A 58 -1.54 21.13 14.76
N VAL A 59 -2.30 20.80 15.81
CA VAL A 59 -2.25 21.55 17.08
C VAL A 59 -0.84 21.48 17.69
N GLN A 60 -0.16 20.34 17.59
CA GLN A 60 1.22 20.21 18.06
C GLN A 60 2.20 20.99 17.18
N LEU A 61 2.10 20.90 15.86
CA LEU A 61 2.94 21.64 14.91
C LEU A 61 2.81 23.16 15.12
N HIS A 62 1.62 23.66 15.45
CA HIS A 62 1.41 25.08 15.73
C HIS A 62 1.99 25.56 17.06
N LYS A 63 2.39 24.66 17.97
CA LYS A 63 3.08 25.05 19.22
C LYS A 63 4.53 25.44 18.96
N GLU A 64 5.16 24.84 17.96
CA GLU A 64 6.57 25.04 17.61
C GLU A 64 6.69 25.24 16.10
N LEU A 65 6.41 26.45 15.63
CA LEU A 65 6.71 26.82 14.25
C LEU A 65 8.21 27.08 14.10
N PRO A 66 8.89 26.52 13.07
CA PRO A 66 10.24 26.92 12.76
C PRO A 66 10.28 28.42 12.48
N LYS A 67 11.42 29.05 12.79
CA LYS A 67 11.63 30.45 12.44
C LYS A 67 11.57 30.61 10.93
N ASN A 68 11.03 31.73 10.47
CA ASN A 68 10.95 32.08 9.05
C ASN A 68 12.32 32.52 8.47
N ASP A 69 13.41 31.98 9.02
CA ASP A 69 14.81 32.22 8.62
C ASP A 69 15.43 31.01 7.89
N ILE A 70 14.68 29.92 7.77
CA ILE A 70 15.06 28.75 6.97
C ILE A 70 14.80 29.08 5.50
N ALA A 71 15.86 29.18 4.71
CA ALA A 71 15.76 29.35 3.27
C ALA A 71 14.93 28.19 2.68
N PHE A 72 13.91 28.54 1.87
CA PHE A 72 13.19 27.52 1.09
C PHE A 72 14.20 26.75 0.23
N PRO A 73 14.11 25.41 0.17
CA PRO A 73 14.95 24.65 -0.75
C PRO A 73 14.51 24.99 -2.19
N PHE A 74 15.16 25.97 -2.81
CA PHE A 74 14.91 26.38 -4.19
C PHE A 74 15.31 25.29 -5.21
N ALA A 75 16.13 24.32 -4.78
CA ALA A 75 16.48 23.15 -5.58
C ALA A 75 16.69 21.94 -4.67
N PHE A 76 15.98 20.84 -4.95
CA PHE A 76 16.27 19.54 -4.36
C PHE A 76 17.34 18.84 -5.21
N ASN A 77 18.53 18.64 -4.64
CA ASN A 77 19.55 17.77 -5.23
C ASN A 77 19.53 16.43 -4.50
N PRO A 78 19.06 15.33 -5.13
CA PRO A 78 19.04 14.02 -4.49
C PRO A 78 20.42 13.41 -4.33
N ALA A 79 21.44 13.97 -4.99
CA ALA A 79 22.80 13.47 -4.88
C ALA A 79 23.34 13.75 -3.46
N PRO A 80 23.84 12.73 -2.74
CA PRO A 80 24.58 12.94 -1.51
C PRO A 80 25.70 13.96 -1.71
N TYR A 81 26.06 14.69 -0.66
CA TYR A 81 27.14 15.68 -0.75
C TYR A 81 28.43 15.04 -1.30
N GLY A 82 29.00 15.64 -2.36
CA GLY A 82 30.18 15.13 -3.06
C GLY A 82 29.93 13.99 -4.05
N PHE A 83 28.69 13.51 -4.21
CA PHE A 83 28.35 12.47 -5.17
C PHE A 83 28.19 13.05 -6.57
N ALA A 84 29.06 12.66 -7.50
CA ALA A 84 28.91 12.97 -8.92
C ALA A 84 27.95 11.96 -9.57
N VAL A 85 26.77 12.42 -10.00
CA VAL A 85 25.80 11.58 -10.69
C VAL A 85 26.41 11.05 -12.00
N PRO A 86 26.49 9.71 -12.19
CA PRO A 86 27.02 9.15 -13.42
C PRO A 86 26.20 9.60 -14.63
N LYS A 87 26.86 10.12 -15.67
CA LYS A 87 26.20 10.56 -16.91
C LYS A 87 25.99 9.44 -17.93
N ALA A 88 26.57 8.27 -17.70
CA ALA A 88 26.51 7.12 -18.59
C ALA A 88 26.00 5.89 -17.83
N GLN A 89 25.02 5.21 -18.43
CA GLN A 89 24.52 3.93 -17.92
C GLN A 89 25.52 2.82 -18.21
N GLN A 90 26.01 2.16 -17.17
CA GLN A 90 26.87 0.98 -17.31
C GLN A 90 26.02 -0.29 -17.44
N LYS A 91 26.57 -1.30 -18.13
CA LYS A 91 25.97 -2.65 -18.16
C LYS A 91 26.04 -3.24 -16.75
N ILE A 92 24.89 -3.68 -16.22
CA ILE A 92 24.80 -4.27 -14.89
C ILE A 92 25.17 -5.75 -14.97
N ALA A 93 26.21 -6.16 -14.26
CA ALA A 93 26.53 -7.55 -14.01
C ALA A 93 25.86 -7.99 -12.70
N TRP A 94 24.72 -8.67 -12.80
CA TRP A 94 23.86 -9.01 -11.67
C TRP A 94 24.41 -10.05 -10.67
N GLN A 95 25.58 -10.64 -10.94
CA GLN A 95 26.28 -11.60 -10.05
C GLN A 95 25.36 -12.65 -9.40
N LEU A 96 24.60 -13.38 -10.22
CA LEU A 96 23.72 -14.43 -9.70
C LEU A 96 24.54 -15.59 -9.09
N PRO A 97 24.08 -16.17 -7.97
CA PRO A 97 24.76 -17.30 -7.33
C PRO A 97 24.82 -18.51 -8.27
N VAL A 98 26.01 -19.02 -8.55
CA VAL A 98 26.25 -20.02 -9.62
C VAL A 98 25.78 -21.43 -9.22
N ASN A 99 25.81 -21.75 -7.93
CA ASN A 99 25.57 -23.11 -7.41
C ASN A 99 24.25 -23.25 -6.65
N THR A 100 23.24 -22.41 -6.91
CA THR A 100 21.94 -22.54 -6.26
C THR A 100 21.28 -23.85 -6.68
N ALA A 101 21.08 -24.76 -5.73
CA ALA A 101 20.38 -26.02 -5.94
C ALA A 101 18.90 -25.87 -5.57
N LEU A 102 18.04 -26.75 -6.11
CA LEU A 102 16.70 -26.90 -5.56
C LEU A 102 16.79 -27.49 -4.14
N PRO A 103 15.97 -27.01 -3.19
CA PRO A 103 15.93 -27.60 -1.86
C PRO A 103 15.31 -29.00 -1.91
N ARG A 104 15.69 -29.85 -0.96
CA ARG A 104 15.07 -31.19 -0.81
C ARG A 104 13.59 -31.08 -0.45
N ASN A 105 13.25 -30.15 0.43
CA ASN A 105 11.88 -29.79 0.73
C ASN A 105 11.49 -28.56 -0.09
N LYS A 106 10.51 -28.70 -1.00
CA LYS A 106 10.05 -27.60 -1.86
C LYS A 106 9.59 -26.38 -1.05
N ASN A 107 9.11 -26.57 0.18
CA ASN A 107 8.69 -25.46 1.04
C ASN A 107 9.86 -24.52 1.42
N ASP A 108 11.11 -24.97 1.35
CA ASP A 108 12.25 -24.13 1.68
C ASP A 108 12.52 -23.05 0.62
N LEU A 109 11.88 -23.14 -0.57
CA LEU A 109 11.93 -22.11 -1.61
C LEU A 109 11.50 -20.72 -1.10
N VAL A 110 10.67 -20.64 -0.06
CA VAL A 110 10.22 -19.35 0.50
C VAL A 110 11.34 -18.56 1.19
N PHE A 111 12.43 -19.23 1.55
CA PHE A 111 13.58 -18.60 2.19
C PHE A 111 14.68 -18.23 1.18
N TYR A 112 14.44 -18.50 -0.11
CA TYR A 112 15.41 -18.16 -1.15
C TYR A 112 15.30 -16.67 -1.47
N SER A 113 16.46 -16.02 -1.61
CA SER A 113 16.52 -14.66 -2.12
C SER A 113 16.03 -14.62 -3.58
N VAL A 114 15.61 -13.43 -4.03
CA VAL A 114 15.27 -13.20 -5.44
C VAL A 114 16.41 -13.61 -6.37
N THR A 115 17.68 -13.36 -5.98
CA THR A 115 18.84 -13.76 -6.78
C THR A 115 19.04 -15.28 -6.84
N GLN A 116 18.70 -16.01 -5.77
CA GLN A 116 18.70 -17.47 -5.77
C GLN A 116 17.58 -18.02 -6.66
N LEU A 117 16.35 -17.51 -6.54
CA LEU A 117 15.23 -17.90 -7.40
C LEU A 117 15.52 -17.60 -8.88
N ALA A 118 16.07 -16.42 -9.17
CA ALA A 118 16.51 -16.04 -10.51
C ALA A 118 17.57 -16.99 -11.07
N SER A 119 18.51 -17.42 -10.22
CA SER A 119 19.51 -18.42 -10.61
C SER A 119 18.87 -19.77 -10.95
N LEU A 120 17.87 -20.22 -10.17
CA LEU A 120 17.15 -21.45 -10.48
C LEU A 120 16.45 -21.38 -11.84
N ILE A 121 15.74 -20.28 -12.12
CA ILE A 121 15.03 -20.06 -13.39
C ILE A 121 16.02 -19.97 -14.56
N LYS A 122 17.03 -19.11 -14.45
CA LYS A 122 18.03 -18.89 -15.50
C LYS A 122 18.74 -20.19 -15.89
N ASN A 123 19.03 -21.05 -14.91
CA ASN A 123 19.69 -22.34 -15.11
C ASN A 123 18.69 -23.49 -15.34
N LYS A 124 17.40 -23.19 -15.58
CA LYS A 124 16.35 -24.15 -15.92
C LYS A 124 16.18 -25.26 -14.87
N LYS A 125 16.46 -24.95 -13.61
CA LYS A 125 16.26 -25.86 -12.47
C LYS A 125 14.81 -25.85 -11.99
N ILE A 126 14.10 -24.74 -12.22
CA ILE A 126 12.66 -24.57 -12.04
C ILE A 126 12.16 -23.63 -13.13
N THR A 127 10.95 -23.82 -13.60
CA THR A 127 10.29 -22.89 -14.53
C THR A 127 9.62 -21.74 -13.79
N SER A 128 9.35 -20.63 -14.49
CA SER A 128 8.55 -19.52 -13.94
C SER A 128 7.15 -20.00 -13.57
N VAL A 129 6.54 -20.85 -14.39
CA VAL A 129 5.24 -21.47 -14.11
C VAL A 129 5.26 -22.30 -12.84
N GLU A 130 6.25 -23.19 -12.65
CA GLU A 130 6.34 -24.03 -11.44
C GLU A 130 6.57 -23.21 -10.16
N LEU A 131 7.37 -22.13 -10.26
CA LEU A 131 7.63 -21.24 -9.12
C LEU A 131 6.39 -20.42 -8.77
N THR A 132 5.70 -19.90 -9.78
CA THR A 132 4.48 -19.10 -9.62
C THR A 132 3.36 -19.95 -9.03
N GLN A 133 3.14 -21.14 -9.59
CA GLN A 133 2.18 -22.12 -9.08
C GLN A 133 2.46 -22.45 -7.60
N PHE A 134 3.74 -22.66 -7.24
CA PHE A 134 4.13 -22.92 -5.85
C PHE A 134 3.72 -21.80 -4.89
N PHE A 135 3.93 -20.53 -5.25
CA PHE A 135 3.53 -19.41 -4.38
C PHE A 135 2.01 -19.20 -4.34
N ILE A 136 1.30 -19.42 -5.46
CA ILE A 136 -0.17 -19.38 -5.51
C ILE A 136 -0.77 -20.44 -4.60
N GLU A 137 -0.28 -21.69 -4.64
CA GLU A 137 -0.74 -22.77 -3.76
C GLU A 137 -0.59 -22.44 -2.29
N ARG A 138 0.50 -21.73 -1.93
CA ARG A 138 0.71 -21.27 -0.57
C ARG A 138 -0.24 -20.14 -0.18
N LEU A 139 -0.50 -19.19 -1.08
CA LEU A 139 -1.49 -18.13 -0.84
C LEU A 139 -2.89 -18.72 -0.68
N LYS A 140 -3.27 -19.71 -1.49
CA LYS A 140 -4.54 -20.43 -1.33
C LYS A 140 -4.63 -21.19 0.01
N LYS A 141 -3.50 -21.67 0.53
CA LYS A 141 -3.48 -22.42 1.79
C LYS A 141 -3.48 -21.54 3.03
N TRP A 142 -2.76 -20.42 3.00
CA TRP A 142 -2.46 -19.62 4.20
C TRP A 142 -2.89 -18.16 4.10
N GLY A 143 -3.26 -17.69 2.89
CA GLY A 143 -3.56 -16.29 2.61
C GLY A 143 -4.68 -15.75 3.48
N ASP A 144 -5.77 -16.51 3.64
CA ASP A 144 -6.92 -16.10 4.45
C ASP A 144 -6.58 -15.99 5.93
N THR A 145 -5.79 -16.93 6.48
CA THR A 145 -5.40 -16.93 7.89
C THR A 145 -4.41 -15.81 8.22
N LEU A 146 -3.54 -15.47 7.27
CA LEU A 146 -2.51 -14.45 7.45
C LEU A 146 -2.95 -13.06 6.96
N GLU A 147 -4.12 -12.95 6.33
CA GLU A 147 -4.58 -11.75 5.64
C GLU A 147 -3.52 -11.21 4.66
N ALA A 148 -2.85 -12.14 3.94
CA ALA A 148 -1.62 -11.84 3.22
C ALA A 148 -1.81 -11.06 1.92
N VAL A 149 -2.97 -11.23 1.27
CA VAL A 149 -3.31 -10.59 0.00
C VAL A 149 -4.80 -10.22 -0.01
N ILE A 150 -5.14 -9.09 -0.62
CA ILE A 150 -6.54 -8.68 -0.79
C ILE A 150 -7.13 -9.13 -2.14
N THR A 151 -6.27 -9.39 -3.12
CA THR A 151 -6.64 -9.78 -4.47
C THR A 151 -5.56 -10.72 -4.98
N LEU A 152 -5.96 -11.95 -5.31
CA LEU A 152 -5.07 -12.95 -5.89
C LEU A 152 -5.26 -12.97 -7.41
N THR A 153 -4.28 -12.46 -8.14
CA THR A 153 -4.28 -12.39 -9.61
C THR A 153 -3.74 -13.69 -10.24
N GLU A 154 -4.36 -14.82 -9.92
CA GLU A 154 -3.88 -16.16 -10.33
C GLU A 154 -3.74 -16.30 -11.86
N ASP A 155 -4.80 -15.98 -12.61
CA ASP A 155 -4.80 -16.15 -14.06
C ASP A 155 -3.72 -15.29 -14.74
N LEU A 156 -3.61 -14.02 -14.33
CA LEU A 156 -2.59 -13.08 -14.80
C LEU A 156 -1.18 -13.58 -14.47
N ALA A 157 -0.93 -13.99 -13.22
CA ALA A 157 0.38 -14.47 -12.81
C ALA A 157 0.80 -15.71 -13.61
N MET A 158 -0.14 -16.63 -13.86
CA MET A 158 0.12 -17.83 -14.65
C MET A 158 0.31 -17.53 -16.15
N GLU A 159 -0.38 -16.53 -16.70
CA GLU A 159 -0.16 -16.06 -18.06
C GLU A 159 1.24 -15.44 -18.24
N GLU A 160 1.63 -14.52 -17.36
CA GLU A 160 2.94 -13.88 -17.41
C GLU A 160 4.08 -14.88 -17.19
N ALA A 161 3.89 -15.86 -16.29
CA ALA A 161 4.86 -16.92 -16.08
C ALA A 161 5.07 -17.79 -17.34
N ARG A 162 3.99 -18.13 -18.06
CA ARG A 162 4.08 -18.84 -19.34
C ARG A 162 4.80 -18.02 -20.40
N ALA A 163 4.54 -16.71 -20.47
CA ALA A 163 5.22 -15.82 -21.40
C ALA A 163 6.73 -15.73 -21.09
N ALA A 164 7.09 -15.58 -19.82
CA ALA A 164 8.47 -15.59 -19.36
C ALA A 164 9.20 -16.89 -19.73
N ASP A 165 8.60 -18.05 -19.46
CA ASP A 165 9.19 -19.34 -19.82
C ASP A 165 9.37 -19.49 -21.34
N ALA A 166 8.43 -19.00 -22.15
CA ALA A 166 8.52 -19.03 -23.61
C ALA A 166 9.68 -18.16 -24.13
N GLU A 167 9.92 -17.00 -23.53
CA GLU A 167 11.06 -16.12 -23.86
C GLU A 167 12.40 -16.73 -23.44
N ILE A 168 12.47 -17.25 -22.21
CA ILE A 168 13.67 -17.93 -21.69
C ILE A 168 14.02 -19.12 -22.58
N LYS A 169 13.03 -19.88 -23.05
CA LYS A 169 13.23 -21.00 -23.98
C LYS A 169 13.85 -20.56 -25.31
N LYS A 170 13.52 -19.34 -25.78
CA LYS A 170 14.11 -18.72 -26.98
C LYS A 170 15.47 -18.05 -26.73
N GLY A 171 16.01 -18.13 -25.50
CA GLY A 171 17.26 -17.49 -25.11
C GLY A 171 17.14 -16.02 -24.73
N LEU A 172 15.91 -15.48 -24.65
CA LEU A 172 15.64 -14.08 -24.32
C LEU A 172 15.50 -13.89 -22.81
N TYR A 173 16.63 -13.92 -22.09
CA TYR A 173 16.64 -13.66 -20.65
C TYR A 173 16.83 -12.15 -20.36
N ARG A 174 15.79 -11.52 -19.81
CA ARG A 174 15.74 -10.04 -19.59
C ARG A 174 16.52 -9.58 -18.34
N GLY A 175 16.83 -10.47 -17.40
CA GLY A 175 17.51 -10.13 -16.15
C GLY A 175 16.96 -10.89 -14.93
N PRO A 176 17.44 -10.60 -13.71
CA PRO A 176 17.11 -11.37 -12.50
C PRO A 176 15.62 -11.44 -12.14
N LEU A 177 14.81 -10.49 -12.58
CA LEU A 177 13.37 -10.48 -12.30
C LEU A 177 12.55 -11.22 -13.37
N HIS A 178 13.18 -11.72 -14.44
CA HIS A 178 12.48 -12.39 -15.52
C HIS A 178 11.88 -13.72 -15.02
N GLY A 179 10.55 -13.76 -14.93
CA GLY A 179 9.78 -14.93 -14.48
C GLY A 179 9.67 -15.09 -12.96
N ILE A 180 10.06 -14.08 -12.18
CA ILE A 180 9.90 -14.09 -10.71
C ILE A 180 8.50 -13.57 -10.35
N PRO A 181 7.66 -14.38 -9.66
CA PRO A 181 6.38 -13.89 -9.16
C PRO A 181 6.60 -12.86 -8.04
N TYR A 182 5.75 -11.84 -8.00
CA TYR A 182 5.84 -10.78 -7.00
C TYR A 182 4.45 -10.34 -6.52
N GLY A 183 4.41 -9.75 -5.33
CA GLY A 183 3.23 -9.04 -4.82
C GLY A 183 3.38 -7.54 -5.07
N LEU A 184 2.30 -6.90 -5.48
CA LEU A 184 2.23 -5.46 -5.65
C LEU A 184 1.34 -4.86 -4.56
N LYS A 185 1.72 -3.71 -4.02
CA LYS A 185 0.88 -3.03 -3.04
C LYS A 185 -0.40 -2.58 -3.74
N ASP A 186 -1.53 -2.64 -3.03
CA ASP A 186 -2.84 -2.18 -3.52
C ASP A 186 -2.95 -0.64 -3.60
N LEU A 187 -1.92 0.01 -4.14
CA LEU A 187 -1.84 1.45 -4.41
C LEU A 187 -1.58 1.72 -5.90
N PHE A 188 -1.36 0.67 -6.68
CA PHE A 188 -0.98 0.75 -8.09
C PHE A 188 -2.12 0.21 -8.94
N ALA A 189 -2.76 1.12 -9.68
CA ALA A 189 -3.79 0.79 -10.63
C ALA A 189 -3.21 -0.03 -11.78
N VAL A 190 -3.88 -1.14 -12.09
CA VAL A 190 -3.63 -1.94 -13.28
C VAL A 190 -4.96 -2.45 -13.77
N LYS A 191 -5.19 -2.30 -15.07
CA LYS A 191 -6.41 -2.74 -15.72
C LYS A 191 -6.68 -4.23 -15.47
N GLY A 192 -7.93 -4.54 -15.13
CA GLY A 192 -8.41 -5.93 -15.00
C GLY A 192 -8.45 -6.48 -13.57
N TYR A 193 -8.06 -5.71 -12.55
CA TYR A 193 -8.30 -6.07 -11.15
C TYR A 193 -8.57 -4.84 -10.26
N LYS A 194 -9.07 -5.08 -9.04
CA LYS A 194 -9.45 -4.04 -8.08
C LYS A 194 -8.24 -3.29 -7.54
N THR A 195 -8.36 -1.97 -7.39
CA THR A 195 -7.37 -1.14 -6.68
C THR A 195 -8.08 -0.40 -5.56
N THR A 196 -7.96 -0.88 -4.33
CA THR A 196 -8.83 -0.46 -3.20
C THR A 196 -8.17 0.50 -2.22
N TRP A 197 -6.87 0.76 -2.39
CA TRP A 197 -6.07 1.59 -1.49
C TRP A 197 -6.07 1.14 -0.03
N GLY A 198 -6.49 -0.11 0.23
CA GLY A 198 -6.71 -0.63 1.58
C GLY A 198 -7.76 0.15 2.38
N ALA A 199 -8.70 0.83 1.73
CA ALA A 199 -9.73 1.62 2.40
C ALA A 199 -11.14 1.09 2.09
N MET A 200 -11.96 0.97 3.13
CA MET A 200 -13.31 0.42 3.05
C MET A 200 -14.21 1.08 1.99
N PRO A 201 -14.20 2.42 1.80
CA PRO A 201 -14.99 3.06 0.75
C PRO A 201 -14.64 2.59 -0.67
N TYR A 202 -13.40 2.15 -0.89
CA TYR A 202 -12.88 1.79 -2.20
C TYR A 202 -12.73 0.27 -2.39
N LYS A 203 -13.32 -0.56 -1.51
CA LYS A 203 -13.21 -2.03 -1.56
C LYS A 203 -13.61 -2.67 -2.91
N ASP A 204 -14.43 -1.99 -3.68
CA ASP A 204 -14.95 -2.42 -4.99
C ASP A 204 -14.41 -1.57 -6.15
N GLN A 205 -13.49 -0.64 -5.88
CA GLN A 205 -12.91 0.26 -6.87
C GLN A 205 -12.09 -0.50 -7.92
N VAL A 206 -12.35 -0.18 -9.18
CA VAL A 206 -11.59 -0.60 -10.36
C VAL A 206 -11.22 0.66 -11.13
N ILE A 207 -9.95 0.77 -11.52
CA ILE A 207 -9.41 1.91 -12.26
C ILE A 207 -8.96 1.39 -13.63
N ASP A 208 -9.54 1.92 -14.71
CA ASP A 208 -9.34 1.45 -16.10
C ASP A 208 -8.28 2.25 -16.88
N GLU A 209 -7.36 2.91 -16.17
CA GLU A 209 -6.35 3.83 -16.69
C GLU A 209 -4.99 3.18 -16.94
#